data_AF-A0A3M1T943-F1
#
_entry.id   AF-A0A3M1T943-F1
#
_cell.length_a   1.000
_cell.length_b   1.000
_cell.length_c   1.000
_cell.angle_alpha   90.00
_cell.angle_beta   90.00
_cell.angle_gamma   90.00
#
_symmetry.space_group_name_H-M   'P 1'
#
loop_
_entity.id
_entity.type
_entity.pdbx_description
1 polymer ?
#
loop_
_entity_poly.entity_id
_entity_poly.type
_entity_poly.pdbx_seq_one_letter_code
_entity_poly.pdbx_strand_id
1 'polypeptide(L)'
;MLQRRPALAPLAAALAILVGLALGACAGVEAPFVEVTPLSDTRDPLGPYTVRAVATDDREIASVRLYHRSDAVADAAVVTLEATGEGIYEGTLPGYPPGTLVHYFVEAIDTDGNAAYDPPTARDGDAGCVETSAEPAAEQDGASYCFRVLR
;
A
#
# COMPACT_ATOMS: atom_id res chain seq x y z
N MET A 1 33.63 64.82 -50.09
CA MET A 1 34.39 64.37 -48.91
C MET A 1 33.41 63.94 -47.83
N LEU A 2 33.48 62.65 -47.46
CA LEU A 2 32.75 61.86 -46.45
C LEU A 2 31.28 62.24 -46.11
N GLN A 3 30.34 61.58 -46.79
CA GLN A 3 28.95 61.46 -46.32
C GLN A 3 28.74 60.15 -45.55
N ARG A 4 28.23 60.33 -44.33
CA ARG A 4 27.26 59.49 -43.61
C ARG A 4 27.69 58.09 -43.14
N ARG A 5 28.02 58.03 -41.84
CA ARG A 5 27.86 56.85 -40.98
C ARG A 5 26.36 56.53 -40.83
N PRO A 6 25.89 55.30 -41.04
CA PRO A 6 24.61 54.86 -40.48
C PRO A 6 24.82 54.33 -39.06
N ALA A 7 23.92 54.80 -38.19
CA ALA A 7 23.86 54.57 -36.75
C ALA A 7 23.45 53.13 -36.40
N LEU A 8 24.01 52.61 -35.30
CA LEU A 8 23.42 51.49 -34.57
C LEU A 8 22.13 51.98 -33.91
N ALA A 9 21.00 51.35 -34.23
CA ALA A 9 19.77 51.49 -33.49
C ALA A 9 19.83 50.61 -32.22
N PRO A 10 19.51 51.11 -31.02
CA PRO A 10 19.26 50.30 -29.85
C PRO A 10 17.76 50.03 -29.69
N LEU A 11 17.45 49.10 -28.78
CA LEU A 11 16.14 48.68 -28.26
C LEU A 11 15.35 47.66 -29.10
N ALA A 12 15.32 46.43 -28.60
CA ALA A 12 14.06 45.72 -28.47
C ALA A 12 14.06 44.87 -27.18
N ALA A 13 13.20 45.31 -26.25
CA ALA A 13 12.45 44.55 -25.25
C ALA A 13 13.17 43.49 -24.40
N ALA A 14 13.46 43.89 -23.16
CA ALA A 14 13.42 42.98 -22.03
C ALA A 14 11.98 42.46 -21.87
N LEU A 15 11.76 41.17 -22.13
CA LEU A 15 10.48 40.52 -21.83
C LEU A 15 10.56 39.95 -20.41
N ALA A 16 9.68 40.47 -19.56
CA ALA A 16 9.54 40.08 -18.17
C ALA A 16 8.99 38.65 -18.02
N ILE A 17 9.64 37.90 -17.14
CA ILE A 17 9.12 36.97 -16.13
C ILE A 17 7.75 36.32 -16.44
N LEU A 18 7.80 35.02 -16.71
CA LEU A 18 6.86 34.08 -16.12
C LEU A 18 7.67 32.86 -15.66
N VAL A 19 8.34 33.02 -14.52
CA VAL A 19 8.58 31.85 -13.67
C VAL A 19 7.19 31.49 -13.14
N GLY A 20 6.47 30.69 -13.91
CA GLY A 20 5.35 29.92 -13.40
C GLY A 20 5.94 28.94 -12.42
N LEU A 21 6.12 29.39 -11.18
CA LEU A 21 6.34 28.51 -10.05
C LEU A 21 5.04 27.72 -9.94
N ALA A 22 4.99 26.59 -10.63
CA ALA A 22 4.07 25.55 -10.27
C ALA A 22 4.44 25.22 -8.82
N LEU A 23 3.71 25.81 -7.88
CA LEU A 23 3.53 25.24 -6.56
C LEU A 23 2.80 23.92 -6.83
N GLY A 24 3.56 22.93 -7.30
CA GLY A 24 3.19 21.55 -7.12
C GLY A 24 3.10 21.41 -5.61
N ALA A 25 1.87 21.53 -5.10
CA ALA A 25 1.54 20.91 -3.85
C ALA A 25 2.11 19.50 -3.98
N CYS A 26 3.16 19.18 -3.22
CA CYS A 26 3.39 17.79 -2.89
C CYS A 26 2.12 17.44 -2.13
N ALA A 27 1.12 16.88 -2.83
CA ALA A 27 0.02 16.16 -2.18
C ALA A 27 0.69 15.31 -1.11
N GLY A 28 0.23 15.46 0.12
CA GLY A 28 1.08 15.20 1.28
C GLY A 28 1.66 13.81 1.18
N VAL A 29 2.98 13.72 1.30
CA VAL A 29 3.77 12.54 0.92
C VAL A 29 3.83 11.46 2.01
N GLU A 30 3.00 11.59 3.04
CA GLU A 30 2.98 10.65 4.16
C GLU A 30 2.01 9.52 3.83
N ALA A 31 2.51 8.29 3.87
CA ALA A 31 1.69 7.11 3.67
C ALA A 31 1.02 6.71 4.99
N PRO A 32 -0.17 6.10 4.94
CA PRO A 32 -0.86 5.64 6.14
C PRO A 32 -0.01 4.65 6.93
N PHE A 33 -0.20 4.62 8.24
CA PHE A 33 0.22 3.50 9.06
C PHE A 33 -0.78 2.35 8.91
N VAL A 34 -0.29 1.12 8.78
CA VAL A 34 -1.13 -0.09 8.75
C VAL A 34 -0.45 -1.24 9.49
N GLU A 35 -1.23 -1.98 10.28
CA GLU A 35 -0.79 -3.16 11.03
C GLU A 35 -1.91 -4.20 11.08
N VAL A 36 -1.61 -5.43 10.70
CA VAL A 36 -2.54 -6.57 10.69
C VAL A 36 -2.21 -7.48 11.85
N THR A 37 -3.24 -7.98 12.51
CA THR A 37 -3.07 -9.10 13.46
C THR A 37 -3.02 -10.41 12.67
N PRO A 38 -1.89 -11.15 12.64
CA PRO A 38 -1.79 -12.35 11.82
C PRO A 38 -2.70 -13.47 12.32
N LEU A 39 -3.31 -14.19 11.39
CA LEU A 39 -4.09 -15.39 11.67
C LEU A 39 -3.16 -16.53 12.05
N SER A 40 -3.56 -17.30 13.04
CA SER A 40 -2.90 -18.57 13.38
C SER A 40 -3.48 -19.72 12.55
N ASP A 41 -2.72 -20.80 12.44
CA ASP A 41 -3.22 -22.07 11.89
C ASP A 41 -4.53 -22.51 12.57
N THR A 42 -5.44 -23.09 11.79
CA THR A 42 -6.79 -23.43 12.24
C THR A 42 -7.18 -24.85 11.83
N ARG A 43 -8.10 -25.48 12.58
CA ARG A 43 -8.75 -26.75 12.21
C ARG A 43 -10.14 -26.57 11.62
N ASP A 44 -10.63 -25.33 11.54
CA ASP A 44 -11.92 -25.02 10.93
C ASP A 44 -11.73 -24.85 9.42
N PRO A 45 -12.32 -25.69 8.56
CA PRO A 45 -12.24 -25.53 7.11
C PRO A 45 -13.36 -24.65 6.54
N LEU A 46 -14.37 -24.28 7.34
CA LEU A 46 -15.57 -23.60 6.87
C LEU A 46 -15.44 -22.08 6.92
N GLY A 47 -14.65 -21.56 7.88
CA GLY A 47 -14.55 -20.13 8.13
C GLY A 47 -15.92 -19.53 8.50
N PRO A 48 -16.14 -18.23 8.27
CA PRO A 48 -15.18 -17.25 7.76
C PRO A 48 -14.01 -17.01 8.72
N TYR A 49 -12.85 -16.63 8.19
CA TYR A 49 -11.71 -16.20 9.01
C TYR A 49 -11.67 -14.67 9.05
N THR A 50 -11.88 -14.09 10.22
CA THR A 50 -11.87 -12.64 10.42
C THR A 50 -10.45 -12.10 10.45
N VAL A 51 -10.11 -11.25 9.49
CA VAL A 51 -8.88 -10.47 9.47
C VAL A 51 -9.17 -9.09 10.05
N ARG A 52 -8.33 -8.68 11.00
CA ARG A 52 -8.39 -7.35 11.63
C ARG A 52 -7.11 -6.59 11.31
N ALA A 53 -7.29 -5.35 10.85
CA ALA A 53 -6.22 -4.39 10.63
C ALA A 53 -6.47 -3.11 11.44
N VAL A 54 -5.40 -2.47 11.85
CA VAL A 54 -5.38 -1.11 12.34
C VAL A 54 -4.77 -0.25 11.24
N ALA A 55 -5.45 0.82 10.83
CA ALA A 55 -4.92 1.78 9.87
C ALA A 55 -5.26 3.21 10.27
N THR A 56 -4.25 4.09 10.26
CA THR A 56 -4.35 5.49 10.71
C THR A 56 -3.45 6.38 9.87
N ASP A 57 -3.86 7.61 9.63
CA ASP A 57 -3.09 8.61 8.89
C ASP A 57 -3.44 10.03 9.39
N ASP A 58 -2.65 11.05 9.02
CA ASP A 58 -3.02 12.45 9.25
C ASP A 58 -4.16 12.92 8.33
N ARG A 59 -4.40 12.18 7.24
CA ARG A 59 -5.57 12.24 6.36
C ARG A 59 -6.56 11.12 6.66
N GLU A 60 -7.70 11.20 6.00
CA GLU A 60 -8.68 10.11 6.03
C GLU A 60 -8.16 8.91 5.23
N ILE A 61 -8.46 7.70 5.71
CA ILE A 61 -8.21 6.46 4.99
C ILE A 61 -9.31 6.30 3.93
N ALA A 62 -8.93 6.22 2.66
CA ALA A 62 -9.85 6.04 1.54
C ALA A 62 -10.26 4.57 1.37
N SER A 63 -9.34 3.62 1.58
CA SER A 63 -9.65 2.19 1.49
C SER A 63 -8.66 1.32 2.23
N VAL A 64 -9.13 0.18 2.75
CA VAL A 64 -8.29 -0.90 3.26
C VAL A 64 -8.66 -2.19 2.53
N ARG A 65 -7.68 -2.82 1.87
CA ARG A 65 -7.86 -3.98 1.01
C ARG A 65 -7.01 -5.14 1.48
N LEU A 66 -7.61 -6.32 1.57
CA LEU A 66 -6.96 -7.58 1.87
C LEU A 66 -6.80 -8.38 0.58
N TYR A 67 -5.56 -8.68 0.25
CA TYR A 67 -5.19 -9.52 -0.88
C TYR A 67 -4.90 -10.91 -0.34
N HIS A 68 -5.50 -11.94 -0.91
CA HIS A 68 -5.31 -13.31 -0.45
C HIS A 68 -5.26 -14.33 -1.58
N ARG A 69 -4.54 -15.43 -1.34
CA ARG A 69 -4.41 -16.53 -2.28
C ARG A 69 -4.11 -17.83 -1.54
N SER A 70 -4.73 -18.93 -1.96
CA SER A 70 -4.36 -20.27 -1.51
C SER A 70 -3.26 -20.86 -2.39
N ASP A 71 -2.44 -21.77 -1.85
CA ASP A 71 -1.48 -22.58 -2.61
C ASP A 71 -2.08 -23.37 -3.81
N ALA A 72 -3.40 -23.60 -3.81
CA ALA A 72 -4.13 -24.27 -4.88
C ALA A 72 -4.54 -23.36 -6.07
N VAL A 73 -4.44 -22.03 -5.94
CA VAL A 73 -4.94 -21.06 -6.92
C VAL A 73 -3.85 -20.03 -7.20
N ALA A 74 -3.57 -19.71 -8.46
CA ALA A 74 -2.50 -18.77 -8.83
C ALA A 74 -2.91 -17.30 -8.67
N ASP A 75 -4.18 -16.98 -8.93
CA ASP A 75 -4.70 -15.63 -8.87
C ASP A 75 -5.02 -15.22 -7.43
N ALA A 76 -4.66 -13.99 -7.08
CA ALA A 76 -5.05 -13.39 -5.80
C ALA A 76 -6.49 -12.84 -5.90
N ALA A 77 -7.27 -13.08 -4.86
CA ALA A 77 -8.57 -12.45 -4.65
C ALA A 77 -8.42 -11.26 -3.69
N VAL A 78 -9.35 -10.31 -3.79
CA VAL A 78 -9.34 -9.07 -3.00
C VAL A 78 -10.64 -8.96 -2.20
N VAL A 79 -10.51 -8.59 -0.94
CA VAL A 79 -11.61 -8.30 -0.01
C VAL A 79 -11.41 -6.88 0.52
N THR A 80 -12.46 -6.05 0.50
CA THR A 80 -12.45 -4.76 1.18
C THR A 80 -12.66 -4.98 2.68
N LEU A 81 -11.85 -4.36 3.52
CA LEU A 81 -12.06 -4.32 4.96
C LEU A 81 -12.90 -3.09 5.31
N GLU A 82 -13.95 -3.30 6.10
CA GLU A 82 -14.87 -2.27 6.52
C GLU A 82 -14.44 -1.66 7.85
N ALA A 83 -14.63 -0.35 8.03
CA ALA A 83 -14.35 0.31 9.28
C ALA A 83 -15.34 -0.15 10.37
N THR A 84 -14.84 -0.73 11.47
CA THR A 84 -15.65 -1.18 12.61
C THR A 84 -15.44 -0.36 13.87
N GLY A 85 -14.45 0.54 13.85
CA GLY A 85 -14.14 1.47 14.93
C GLY A 85 -13.10 2.50 14.49
N GLU A 86 -12.67 3.37 15.40
CA GLU A 86 -11.66 4.39 15.12
C GLU A 86 -10.33 3.73 14.74
N GLY A 87 -9.96 3.82 13.46
CA GLY A 87 -8.77 3.21 12.89
C GLY A 87 -8.79 1.69 12.81
N ILE A 88 -9.93 1.03 13.06
CA ILE A 88 -10.06 -0.44 13.05
C ILE A 88 -10.86 -0.87 11.82
N TYR A 89 -10.30 -1.80 11.07
CA TYR A 89 -10.86 -2.34 9.84
C TYR A 89 -10.94 -3.86 9.92
N GLU A 90 -12.08 -4.42 9.52
CA GLU A 90 -12.32 -5.87 9.56
C GLU A 90 -12.91 -6.39 8.25
N GLY A 91 -12.52 -7.61 7.89
CA GLY A 91 -12.98 -8.31 6.71
C GLY A 91 -12.88 -9.82 6.92
N THR A 92 -13.52 -10.59 6.07
CA THR A 92 -13.57 -12.05 6.21
C THR A 92 -13.06 -12.77 4.98
N LEU A 93 -12.16 -13.72 5.21
CA LEU A 93 -11.78 -14.71 4.21
C LEU A 93 -12.77 -15.89 4.20
N PRO A 94 -13.04 -16.49 3.03
CA PRO A 94 -13.86 -17.70 2.95
C PRO A 94 -13.15 -18.90 3.58
N GLY A 95 -13.89 -19.99 3.81
CA GLY A 95 -13.33 -21.28 4.19
C GLY A 95 -12.40 -21.88 3.12
N TYR A 96 -11.46 -22.73 3.54
CA TYR A 96 -10.53 -23.45 2.65
C TYR A 96 -10.45 -24.93 3.05
N PRO A 97 -10.20 -25.84 2.08
CA PRO A 97 -10.05 -27.26 2.37
C PRO A 97 -8.93 -27.57 3.39
N PRO A 98 -9.05 -28.67 4.16
CA PRO A 98 -7.98 -29.11 5.03
C PRO A 98 -6.67 -29.38 4.27
N GLY A 99 -5.57 -28.87 4.81
CA GLY A 99 -4.22 -28.94 4.24
C GLY A 99 -3.80 -27.68 3.47
N THR A 100 -4.71 -26.76 3.15
CA THR A 100 -4.42 -25.55 2.38
C THR A 100 -3.56 -24.56 3.16
N LEU A 101 -2.51 -24.04 2.51
CA LEU A 101 -1.78 -22.85 2.95
C LEU A 101 -2.36 -21.60 2.28
N VAL A 102 -2.72 -20.60 3.07
CA VAL A 102 -3.27 -19.33 2.58
C VAL A 102 -2.25 -18.23 2.84
N HIS A 103 -1.92 -17.48 1.80
CA HIS A 103 -1.08 -16.28 1.84
C HIS A 103 -1.98 -15.05 1.77
N TYR A 104 -1.66 -14.02 2.55
CA TYR A 104 -2.38 -12.75 2.48
C TYR A 104 -1.56 -11.56 3.00
N PHE A 105 -1.93 -10.36 2.55
CA PHE A 105 -1.41 -9.09 3.04
C PHE A 105 -2.50 -8.02 2.96
N VAL A 106 -2.33 -6.92 3.68
CA VAL A 106 -3.25 -5.78 3.65
C VAL A 106 -2.55 -4.56 3.06
N GLU A 107 -3.31 -3.78 2.30
CA GLU A 107 -2.95 -2.46 1.80
C GLU A 107 -3.94 -1.43 2.36
N ALA A 108 -3.41 -0.32 2.87
CA ALA A 108 -4.19 0.85 3.23
C ALA A 108 -3.83 2.01 2.29
N ILE A 109 -4.84 2.74 1.82
CA ILE A 109 -4.69 3.90 0.94
C ILE A 109 -5.41 5.09 1.58
N ASP A 110 -4.74 6.24 1.66
CA ASP A 110 -5.32 7.50 2.14
C ASP A 110 -6.09 8.27 1.03
N THR A 111 -6.73 9.38 1.37
CA THR A 111 -7.46 10.21 0.39
C THR A 111 -6.58 10.95 -0.62
N ASP A 112 -5.28 11.07 -0.36
CA ASP A 112 -4.31 11.70 -1.28
C ASP A 112 -3.71 10.66 -2.26
N GLY A 113 -3.98 9.38 -2.04
CA GLY A 113 -3.54 8.25 -2.86
C GLY A 113 -2.23 7.62 -2.40
N ASN A 114 -1.71 7.95 -1.22
CA ASN A 114 -0.55 7.28 -0.65
C ASN A 114 -0.96 5.90 -0.12
N ALA A 115 -0.07 4.91 -0.28
CA ALA A 115 -0.34 3.53 0.08
C ALA A 115 0.73 2.98 1.03
N ALA A 116 0.30 2.15 1.97
CA ALA A 116 1.15 1.34 2.83
C ALA A 116 0.63 -0.10 2.88
N TYR A 117 1.53 -1.02 3.24
CA TYR A 117 1.26 -2.45 3.24
C TYR A 117 1.68 -3.07 4.56
N ASP A 118 0.97 -4.12 4.95
CA ASP A 118 1.40 -5.01 6.03
C ASP A 118 1.28 -6.49 5.58
N PRO A 119 2.41 -7.23 5.50
CA PRO A 119 3.77 -6.78 5.84
C PRO A 119 4.32 -5.68 4.91
N PRO A 120 5.26 -4.83 5.37
CA PRO A 120 5.80 -3.71 4.56
C PRO A 120 6.52 -4.14 3.28
N THR A 121 6.97 -5.39 3.22
CA THR A 121 7.66 -5.99 2.07
C THR A 121 6.69 -6.64 1.08
N ALA A 122 5.36 -6.53 1.29
CA ALA A 122 4.37 -7.10 0.40
C ALA A 122 4.57 -6.62 -1.04
N ARG A 123 4.77 -7.59 -1.94
CA ARG A 123 4.99 -7.39 -3.36
C ARG A 123 4.21 -8.44 -4.12
N ASP A 124 3.47 -8.01 -5.15
CA ASP A 124 2.72 -8.92 -6.00
C ASP A 124 3.61 -10.04 -6.55
N GLY A 125 3.23 -11.28 -6.27
CA GLY A 125 3.90 -12.49 -6.77
C GLY A 125 4.93 -13.11 -5.84
N ASP A 126 5.31 -12.46 -4.75
CA ASP A 126 6.15 -13.07 -3.72
C ASP A 126 5.26 -13.87 -2.74
N ALA A 127 5.64 -15.12 -2.50
CA ALA A 127 4.89 -16.09 -1.70
C ALA A 127 5.55 -16.37 -0.35
N GLY A 128 6.61 -15.65 0.00
CA GLY A 128 7.29 -15.79 1.29
C GLY A 128 6.33 -15.53 2.46
N CYS A 129 6.28 -16.46 3.41
CA CYS A 129 5.57 -16.27 4.66
C CYS A 129 6.45 -15.48 5.64
N VAL A 130 5.88 -14.47 6.30
CA VAL A 130 6.52 -13.82 7.45
C VAL A 130 6.62 -14.86 8.57
N GLU A 131 7.83 -15.29 8.89
CA GLU A 131 8.05 -16.14 10.06
C GLU A 131 7.87 -15.30 11.33
N THR A 132 6.75 -15.50 12.03
CA THR A 132 6.40 -14.83 13.30
C THR A 132 7.08 -15.49 14.51
N SER A 133 8.29 -16.02 14.34
CA SER A 133 9.07 -16.57 15.45
C SER A 133 9.88 -15.46 16.13
N ALA A 134 9.62 -15.28 17.43
CA ALA A 134 10.11 -14.31 18.41
C ALA A 134 11.64 -14.05 18.55
N GLU A 135 12.42 -13.99 17.46
CA GLU A 135 13.81 -13.54 17.47
C GLU A 135 13.92 -12.11 16.93
N PRO A 136 14.76 -11.23 17.52
CA PRO A 136 14.75 -9.81 17.22
C PRO A 136 15.33 -9.56 15.82
N ALA A 137 14.54 -8.92 14.95
CA ALA A 137 14.99 -8.23 13.74
C ALA A 137 15.87 -9.03 12.77
N ALA A 138 15.71 -10.35 12.68
CA ALA A 138 16.23 -11.10 11.53
C ALA A 138 15.28 -10.89 10.35
N GLU A 139 15.78 -10.19 9.33
CA GLU A 139 15.26 -10.06 7.95
C GLU A 139 13.83 -10.63 7.73
N GLN A 140 12.81 -9.79 7.92
CA GLN A 140 11.42 -10.10 7.54
C GLN A 140 11.30 -10.08 6.00
N ASP A 141 11.83 -11.09 5.32
CA ASP A 141 11.79 -11.24 3.86
C ASP A 141 10.44 -11.83 3.37
N GLY A 142 9.49 -12.07 4.29
CA GLY A 142 8.17 -12.56 3.95
C GLY A 142 7.27 -11.44 3.39
N ALA A 143 6.85 -11.57 2.14
CA ALA A 143 5.93 -10.63 1.49
C ALA A 143 4.44 -10.86 1.84
N SER A 144 4.12 -11.85 2.68
CA SER A 144 2.75 -12.14 3.10
C SER A 144 2.71 -12.81 4.47
N TYR A 145 1.61 -12.61 5.20
CA TYR A 145 1.23 -13.50 6.28
C TYR A 145 0.72 -14.82 5.74
N CYS A 146 0.85 -15.87 6.54
CA CYS A 146 0.37 -17.19 6.19
C CYS A 146 -0.34 -17.86 7.36
N PHE A 147 -1.41 -18.58 7.05
CA PHE A 147 -2.00 -19.55 7.97
C PHE A 147 -2.37 -20.83 7.21
N ARG A 148 -2.33 -21.95 7.92
CA ARG A 148 -2.69 -23.26 7.39
C ARG A 148 -4.01 -23.75 7.97
N VAL A 149 -4.88 -24.27 7.11
CA VAL A 149 -5.99 -25.12 7.54
C VAL A 149 -5.44 -26.52 7.77
N LEU A 150 -5.40 -26.97 9.02
CA LEU A 150 -4.85 -28.25 9.43
C LEU A 150 -5.75 -29.41 9.00
N ARG A 151 -5.16 -30.59 8.80
CA ARG A 151 -5.88 -31.84 8.53
C ARG A 151 -6.52 -32.43 9.78
#